data_AF-A0A6B2DBY6-F1
#
_entry.id   AF-A0A6B2DBY6-F1
#
_cell.length_a   1.000
_cell.length_b   1.000
_cell.length_c   1.000
_cell.angle_alpha   90.00
_cell.angle_beta   90.00
_cell.angle_gamma   90.00
#
_symmetry.space_group_name_H-M   'P 1'
#
loop_
_entity.id
_entity.type
_entity.pdbx_description
1 polymer ?
#
loop_
_entity_poly.entity_id
_entity_poly.type
_entity_poly.pdbx_seq_one_letter_code
_entity_poly.pdbx_strand_id
1 'polypeptide(L)'
;MRNVAPEAELLTLTRYPAAAVRDGDETDSHIVADETEPDLKVGERAAAVTRHRVLARPDADLWARSTLTANPGARLAVTATHDGFFAVVRGTGSVQVAGEDGDVAIAASAIYCCWLSGSLRDRELTVRAGRRALRLSLKFTPE
;
A
#
# COMPACT_ATOMS: atom_id res chain seq x y z
N MET A 1 -21.25 -18.92 -24.39
CA MET A 1 -20.99 -17.66 -23.66
C MET A 1 -19.49 -17.57 -23.43
N ARG A 2 -18.80 -16.58 -24.02
CA ARG A 2 -17.38 -16.34 -23.72
C ARG A 2 -17.30 -15.63 -22.37
N ASN A 3 -16.73 -16.30 -21.37
CA ASN A 3 -16.32 -15.66 -20.12
C ASN A 3 -15.21 -14.66 -20.48
N VAL A 4 -15.56 -13.39 -20.59
CA VAL A 4 -14.57 -12.31 -20.66
C VAL A 4 -14.13 -12.11 -19.22
N ALA A 5 -12.89 -12.49 -18.90
CA ALA A 5 -12.31 -12.18 -17.60
C ALA A 5 -12.41 -10.66 -17.37
N PRO A 6 -12.78 -10.18 -16.17
CA PRO A 6 -12.85 -8.76 -15.91
C PRO A 6 -11.49 -8.11 -16.22
N GLU A 7 -11.52 -7.05 -17.02
CA GLU A 7 -10.32 -6.31 -17.39
C GLU A 7 -9.79 -5.60 -16.14
N ALA A 8 -8.58 -5.95 -15.70
CA ALA A 8 -7.99 -5.36 -14.50
C ALA A 8 -7.77 -3.85 -14.71
N GLU A 9 -8.25 -3.04 -13.77
CA GLU A 9 -8.03 -1.58 -13.80
C GLU A 9 -6.51 -1.30 -13.74
N LEU A 10 -6.04 -0.31 -14.50
CA LEU A 10 -4.61 0.03 -14.56
C LEU A 10 -4.29 1.23 -13.66
N LEU A 11 -3.35 1.05 -12.73
CA LEU A 11 -2.75 2.13 -11.95
C LEU A 11 -1.27 2.27 -12.32
N THR A 12 -0.82 3.48 -12.63
CA THR A 12 0.60 3.76 -12.91
C THR A 12 1.22 4.55 -11.77
N LEU A 13 2.35 4.07 -11.26
CA LEU A 13 3.13 4.67 -10.20
C LEU A 13 4.50 5.08 -10.71
N THR A 14 4.93 6.28 -10.34
CA THR A 14 6.30 6.75 -10.50
C THR A 14 6.93 6.88 -9.12
N ARG A 15 8.09 6.27 -8.91
CA ARG A 15 8.81 6.28 -7.62
C ARG A 15 10.04 7.16 -7.72
N TYR A 16 10.28 7.92 -6.65
CA TYR A 16 11.49 8.68 -6.44
C TYR A 16 12.07 8.34 -5.07
N PRO A 17 13.40 8.42 -4.87
CA PRO A 17 13.98 8.41 -3.54
C PRO A 17 13.38 9.53 -2.68
N ALA A 18 13.23 9.30 -1.37
CA ALA A 18 12.68 10.30 -0.45
C ALA A 18 13.48 11.62 -0.43
N ALA A 19 14.77 11.57 -0.75
CA ALA A 19 15.67 12.73 -0.81
C ALA A 19 15.56 13.54 -2.12
N ALA A 20 14.83 13.07 -3.13
CA ALA A 20 14.74 13.74 -4.42
C ALA A 20 13.90 15.02 -4.31
N VAL A 21 14.51 16.17 -4.65
CA VAL A 21 13.79 17.43 -4.83
C VAL A 21 13.08 17.38 -6.18
N ARG A 22 11.76 17.59 -6.17
CA ARG A 22 10.95 17.62 -7.39
C ARG A 22 10.67 19.08 -7.75
N ASP A 23 11.22 19.53 -8.88
CA ASP A 23 10.87 20.83 -9.47
C ASP A 23 9.50 20.70 -10.14
N GLY A 24 8.49 21.37 -9.56
CA GLY A 24 7.19 21.63 -10.19
C GLY A 24 6.38 20.39 -10.60
N ASP A 25 5.42 19.98 -9.77
CA ASP A 25 4.09 19.58 -10.24
C ASP A 25 3.15 19.30 -9.05
N GLU A 26 1.87 19.66 -9.20
CA GLU A 26 0.73 19.31 -8.32
C GLU A 26 0.38 17.81 -8.35
N THR A 27 1.37 16.93 -8.52
CA THR A 27 1.13 15.48 -8.47
C THR A 27 1.09 15.03 -7.02
N ASP A 28 -0.05 14.46 -6.61
CA ASP A 28 -0.22 13.83 -5.30
C ASP A 28 0.96 12.87 -5.04
N SER A 29 1.82 13.28 -4.12
CA SER A 29 3.03 12.53 -3.76
C SER A 29 2.91 12.10 -2.31
N HIS A 30 3.22 10.84 -2.05
CA HIS A 30 3.21 10.26 -0.71
C HIS A 30 4.53 9.57 -0.42
N ILE A 31 4.90 9.54 0.87
CA ILE A 31 6.09 8.86 1.35
C ILE A 31 5.66 7.48 1.87
N VAL A 32 6.36 6.45 1.40
CA VAL A 32 6.28 5.09 1.93
C VAL A 32 7.60 4.80 2.64
N ALA A 33 7.54 4.50 3.93
CA ALA A 33 8.70 4.17 4.74
C ALA A 33 8.61 2.71 5.20
N ASP A 34 9.75 2.02 5.27
CA ASP A 34 9.81 0.72 5.92
C ASP A 34 9.86 0.88 7.45
N GLU A 35 9.40 -0.13 8.20
CA GLU A 35 9.42 -0.11 9.67
C GLU A 35 10.83 0.04 10.26
N THR A 36 11.86 -0.28 9.47
CA THR A 36 13.27 -0.15 9.86
C THR A 36 13.93 1.15 9.36
N GLU A 37 13.15 2.10 8.82
CA GLU A 37 13.66 3.37 8.30
C GLU A 37 14.53 4.11 9.33
N PRO A 38 15.84 4.30 9.05
CA PRO A 38 16.75 4.94 9.98
C PRO A 38 16.57 6.47 10.05
N ASP A 39 16.06 7.11 8.99
CA ASP A 39 15.81 8.55 9.02
C ASP A 39 14.45 8.85 9.65
N LEU A 40 14.50 9.33 10.90
CA LEU A 40 13.31 9.73 11.66
C LEU A 40 12.41 10.70 10.90
N LYS A 41 12.98 11.61 10.09
CA LYS A 41 12.17 12.57 9.32
C LYS A 41 11.38 11.89 8.21
N VAL A 42 11.92 10.82 7.62
CA VAL A 42 11.20 10.03 6.62
C VAL A 42 10.08 9.25 7.30
N GLY A 43 10.35 8.61 8.44
CA GLY A 43 9.34 7.90 9.23
C GLY A 43 8.19 8.80 9.69
N GLU A 44 8.49 9.97 10.27
CA GLU A 44 7.49 10.92 10.77
C GLU A 44 6.60 11.51 9.66
N ARG A 45 7.13 11.61 8.43
CA ARG A 45 6.41 12.13 7.26
C ARG A 45 5.77 11.03 6.42
N ALA A 46 5.97 9.77 6.77
CA ALA A 46 5.46 8.65 6.01
C ALA A 46 3.92 8.67 5.99
N ALA A 47 3.36 8.68 4.78
CA ALA A 47 1.92 8.48 4.60
C ALA A 47 1.55 7.00 4.78
N ALA A 48 2.48 6.11 4.45
CA ALA A 48 2.36 4.68 4.64
C ALA A 48 3.62 4.10 5.30
N VAL A 49 3.44 3.22 6.28
CA VAL A 49 4.53 2.45 6.90
C VAL A 49 4.42 1.00 6.47
N THR A 50 5.52 0.39 6.03
CA THR A 50 5.53 -0.99 5.55
C THR A 50 6.38 -1.91 6.39
N ARG A 51 6.10 -3.21 6.29
CA ARG A 51 6.94 -4.27 6.86
C ARG A 51 7.10 -5.41 5.85
N HIS A 52 8.35 -5.79 5.59
CA HIS A 52 8.67 -6.92 4.72
C HIS A 52 8.57 -8.28 5.40
N ARG A 53 8.75 -8.35 6.73
CA ARG A 53 8.71 -9.61 7.47
C ARG A 53 7.29 -10.20 7.42
N VAL A 54 7.19 -11.45 6.97
CA VAL A 54 5.93 -12.20 6.92
C VAL A 54 5.41 -12.44 8.34
N LEU A 55 4.12 -12.12 8.53
CA LEU A 55 3.38 -12.36 9.77
C LEU A 55 2.15 -13.23 9.51
N ALA A 56 1.74 -13.97 10.54
CA ALA A 56 0.41 -14.59 10.56
C ALA A 56 -0.67 -13.50 10.63
N ARG A 57 -1.89 -13.83 10.18
CA ARG A 57 -2.97 -12.85 10.05
C ARG A 57 -3.29 -12.09 11.35
N PRO A 58 -3.46 -12.73 12.52
CA PRO A 58 -3.75 -12.00 13.75
C PRO A 58 -2.63 -11.01 14.13
N ASP A 59 -1.38 -11.44 13.95
CA ASP A 59 -0.20 -10.61 14.26
C ASP A 59 -0.04 -9.45 13.29
N ALA A 60 -0.40 -9.66 12.02
CA ALA A 60 -0.39 -8.62 11.00
C ALA A 60 -1.36 -7.48 11.33
N ASP A 61 -2.58 -7.81 11.82
CA ASP A 61 -3.55 -6.80 12.26
C ASP A 61 -3.12 -6.06 13.51
N LEU A 62 -2.64 -6.79 14.51
CA LEU A 62 -2.10 -6.20 15.72
C LEU A 62 -0.94 -5.26 15.40
N TRP A 63 -0.01 -5.69 14.56
CA TRP A 63 1.12 -4.86 14.11
C TRP A 63 0.63 -3.62 13.38
N ALA A 64 -0.25 -3.75 12.38
CA ALA A 64 -0.67 -2.62 11.56
C ALA A 64 -1.38 -1.54 12.39
N ARG A 65 -2.27 -1.94 13.30
CA ARG A 65 -2.98 -1.02 14.20
C ARG A 65 -2.04 -0.36 15.22
N SER A 66 -1.08 -1.12 15.75
CA SER A 66 -0.06 -0.58 16.67
C SER A 66 0.86 0.41 15.96
N THR A 67 1.27 0.12 14.73
CA THR A 67 2.08 0.99 13.89
C THR A 67 1.37 2.31 13.60
N LEU A 68 0.07 2.28 13.29
CA LEU A 68 -0.71 3.50 13.13
C LEU A 68 -0.85 4.26 14.46
N THR A 69 -1.02 3.58 15.59
CA THR A 69 -1.03 4.26 16.90
C THR A 69 0.30 4.98 17.18
N ALA A 70 1.43 4.33 16.88
CA ALA A 70 2.77 4.88 17.08
C ALA A 70 3.15 5.98 16.08
N ASN A 71 2.54 6.00 14.89
CA ASN A 71 2.82 6.95 13.81
C ASN A 71 1.55 7.74 13.44
N PRO A 72 1.17 8.79 14.19
CA PRO A 72 -0.06 9.55 13.95
C PRO A 72 -0.16 10.18 12.55
N GLY A 73 0.98 10.51 11.92
CA GLY A 73 1.05 11.03 10.55
C GLY A 73 0.70 9.99 9.48
N ALA A 74 0.90 8.70 9.77
CA ALA A 74 0.63 7.62 8.83
C ALA A 74 -0.88 7.37 8.71
N ARG A 75 -1.33 7.21 7.46
CA ARG A 75 -2.71 6.85 7.09
C ARG A 75 -2.86 5.36 6.80
N LEU A 76 -1.75 4.70 6.47
CA LEU A 76 -1.72 3.33 6.02
C LEU A 76 -0.58 2.57 6.70
N ALA A 77 -0.83 1.35 7.14
CA ALA A 77 0.22 0.41 7.53
C ALA A 77 0.04 -0.89 6.75
N VAL A 78 1.11 -1.42 6.14
CA VAL A 78 1.05 -2.62 5.29
C VAL A 78 2.16 -3.60 5.64
N THR A 79 1.83 -4.88 5.81
CA THR A 79 2.80 -5.94 6.09
C THR A 79 2.61 -7.13 5.17
N ALA A 80 3.68 -7.86 4.91
CA ALA A 80 3.60 -9.17 4.26
C ALA A 80 2.88 -10.20 5.15
N THR A 81 2.10 -11.08 4.53
CA THR A 81 1.47 -12.26 5.12
C THR A 81 1.73 -13.48 4.23
N HIS A 82 1.39 -14.68 4.70
CA HIS A 82 1.54 -15.90 3.88
C HIS A 82 0.66 -15.89 2.62
N ASP A 83 -0.42 -15.12 2.62
CA ASP A 83 -1.39 -15.01 1.52
C ASP A 83 -1.19 -13.74 0.67
N GLY A 84 -0.06 -13.05 0.83
CA GLY A 84 0.28 -11.81 0.12
C GLY A 84 0.59 -10.66 1.08
N PHE A 85 -0.29 -9.66 1.15
CA PHE A 85 -0.13 -8.50 2.04
C PHE A 85 -1.41 -8.19 2.81
N PHE A 86 -1.24 -7.63 3.99
CA PHE A 86 -2.33 -7.05 4.76
C PHE A 86 -2.08 -5.58 5.04
N ALA A 87 -3.13 -4.79 4.92
CA ALA A 87 -3.11 -3.37 5.22
C ALA A 87 -4.25 -2.94 6.14
N VAL A 88 -3.97 -1.93 6.98
CA VAL A 88 -4.97 -1.16 7.71
C VAL A 88 -4.91 0.29 7.26
N VAL A 89 -6.07 0.85 6.92
CA VAL A 89 -6.27 2.24 6.55
C VAL A 89 -6.95 2.94 7.72
N ARG A 90 -6.31 3.97 8.28
CA ARG A 90 -6.78 4.66 9.48
C ARG A 90 -8.19 5.20 9.30
N GLY A 91 -9.11 4.75 10.16
CA GLY A 91 -10.50 5.22 10.19
C GLY A 91 -11.30 4.87 8.94
N THR A 92 -10.88 3.84 8.20
CA THR A 92 -11.56 3.38 6.98
C THR A 92 -11.79 1.88 6.99
N GLY A 93 -10.80 1.09 7.42
CA GLY A 93 -10.92 -0.36 7.46
C GLY A 93 -9.62 -1.06 7.09
N SER A 94 -9.75 -2.27 6.56
CA SER A 94 -8.60 -3.12 6.26
C SER A 94 -8.66 -3.72 4.86
N VAL A 95 -7.50 -4.05 4.29
CA VAL A 95 -7.38 -4.58 2.93
C VAL A 95 -6.50 -5.83 2.95
N GLN A 96 -7.03 -6.96 2.51
CA GLN A 96 -6.22 -8.10 2.12
C GLN A 96 -5.82 -7.94 0.64
N VAL A 97 -4.54 -8.11 0.36
CA VAL A 97 -4.00 -8.06 -1.00
C VAL A 97 -3.43 -9.42 -1.35
N ALA A 98 -3.99 -10.08 -2.35
CA ALA A 98 -3.38 -11.25 -2.96
C ALA A 98 -2.61 -10.81 -4.21
N GLY A 99 -1.46 -11.44 -4.47
CA GLY A 99 -0.64 -11.14 -5.64
C GLY A 99 0.67 -11.93 -5.61
N GLU A 100 1.25 -12.14 -6.80
CA GLU A 100 2.55 -12.82 -6.94
C GLU A 100 3.69 -11.93 -6.41
N ASP A 101 4.66 -12.52 -5.68
CA ASP A 101 5.98 -11.99 -5.29
C ASP A 101 6.12 -10.46 -5.34
N GLY A 102 5.22 -9.79 -4.62
CA GLY A 102 5.01 -8.35 -4.71
C GLY A 102 5.98 -7.56 -3.85
N ASP A 103 6.18 -6.30 -4.22
CA ASP A 103 6.84 -5.31 -3.36
C ASP A 103 5.78 -4.69 -2.44
N VAL A 104 5.90 -4.89 -1.11
CA VAL A 104 4.98 -4.34 -0.11
C VAL A 104 4.83 -2.82 -0.23
N ALA A 105 5.88 -2.11 -0.66
CA ALA A 105 5.84 -0.66 -0.87
C ALA A 105 5.00 -0.28 -2.10
N ILE A 106 4.97 -1.14 -3.13
CA ILE A 106 4.09 -0.96 -4.28
C ILE A 106 2.64 -1.24 -3.89
N ALA A 107 2.38 -2.30 -3.12
CA ALA A 107 1.04 -2.58 -2.60
C ALA A 107 0.54 -1.42 -1.72
N ALA A 108 1.38 -0.89 -0.83
CA ALA A 108 1.06 0.27 -0.01
C ALA A 108 0.73 1.51 -0.84
N SER A 109 1.56 1.81 -1.86
CA SER A 109 1.30 2.93 -2.75
C SER A 109 -0.01 2.76 -3.52
N ALA A 110 -0.30 1.55 -4.01
CA ALA A 110 -1.53 1.27 -4.73
C ALA A 110 -2.77 1.46 -3.86
N ILE A 111 -2.75 0.95 -2.62
CA ILE A 111 -3.84 1.13 -1.66
C ILE A 111 -4.01 2.62 -1.33
N TYR A 112 -2.91 3.33 -1.06
CA TYR A 112 -2.94 4.76 -0.74
C TYR A 112 -3.59 5.57 -1.88
N CYS A 113 -3.20 5.34 -3.13
CA CYS A 113 -3.81 6.00 -4.28
C CYS A 113 -5.31 5.68 -4.38
N CYS A 114 -5.72 4.42 -4.23
CA CYS A 114 -7.14 4.05 -4.28
C CYS A 114 -7.95 4.68 -3.15
N TRP A 115 -7.37 4.80 -1.96
CA TRP A 115 -8.01 5.47 -0.83
C TRP A 115 -8.15 6.97 -1.08
N LEU A 116 -7.08 7.63 -1.52
CA LEU A 116 -7.07 9.07 -1.80
C LEU A 116 -8.10 9.45 -2.89
N SER A 117 -8.26 8.60 -3.92
CA SER A 117 -9.25 8.80 -4.99
C SER A 117 -10.67 8.34 -4.65
N GLY A 118 -10.91 7.82 -3.44
CA GLY A 118 -12.22 7.29 -3.03
C GLY A 118 -12.65 6.02 -3.77
N SER A 119 -11.72 5.28 -4.37
CA SER A 119 -11.97 4.07 -5.16
C SER A 119 -11.49 2.78 -4.49
N LEU A 120 -11.26 2.81 -3.17
CA LEU A 120 -10.87 1.64 -2.40
C LEU A 120 -12.06 0.68 -2.22
N ARG A 121 -12.01 -0.45 -2.91
CA ARG A 121 -13.06 -1.48 -2.95
C ARG A 121 -12.45 -2.82 -3.39
N ASP A 122 -13.24 -3.89 -3.28
CA ASP A 122 -12.93 -5.19 -3.88
C ASP A 122 -12.70 -5.06 -5.38
N ARG A 123 -11.50 -5.39 -5.88
CA ARG A 123 -11.15 -5.32 -7.31
C ARG A 123 -9.84 -6.01 -7.65
N GLU A 124 -9.69 -6.38 -8.91
CA GLU A 124 -8.40 -6.68 -9.52
C GLU A 124 -7.75 -5.38 -10.04
N LEU A 125 -6.46 -5.22 -9.78
CA LEU A 125 -5.69 -4.03 -10.10
C LEU A 125 -4.35 -4.43 -10.74
N THR A 126 -4.06 -3.91 -11.92
CA THR A 126 -2.71 -3.97 -12.48
C THR A 126 -1.97 -2.70 -12.10
N VAL A 127 -0.88 -2.83 -11.33
CA VAL A 127 -0.02 -1.72 -10.93
C VAL A 127 1.23 -1.73 -11.79
N ARG A 128 1.44 -0.66 -12.57
CA ARG A 128 2.69 -0.42 -13.29
C ARG A 128 3.60 0.49 -12.47
N ALA A 129 4.80 0.02 -12.14
CA ALA A 129 5.82 0.79 -11.45
C ALA A 129 7.12 0.76 -12.29
N GLY A 130 7.37 1.85 -13.04
CA GLY A 130 8.42 1.87 -14.04
C GLY A 130 8.22 0.77 -15.10
N ARG A 131 9.19 -0.14 -15.24
CA ARG A 131 9.12 -1.27 -16.19
C ARG A 131 8.40 -2.51 -15.65
N ARG A 132 8.02 -2.52 -14.36
CA ARG A 132 7.35 -3.67 -13.73
C ARG A 132 5.84 -3.50 -13.80
N ALA A 133 5.11 -4.59 -14.03
CA ALA A 133 3.66 -4.67 -13.89
C ALA A 133 3.33 -5.77 -12.89
N LEU A 134 2.52 -5.45 -11.88
CA LEU A 134 2.09 -6.37 -10.83
C LEU A 134 0.58 -6.46 -10.85
N ARG A 135 0.02 -7.67 -10.75
CA ARG A 135 -1.43 -7.87 -10.59
C ARG A 135 -1.72 -8.09 -9.11
N LEU A 136 -2.63 -7.29 -8.58
CA LEU A 136 -3.06 -7.31 -7.20
C LEU A 136 -4.57 -7.53 -7.15
N SER A 137 -5.01 -8.47 -6.33
CA SER A 137 -6.42 -8.63 -5.97
C SER A 137 -6.64 -7.98 -4.62
N LEU A 138 -7.49 -6.96 -4.56
CA LEU A 138 -7.83 -6.24 -3.34
C LEU A 138 -9.14 -6.80 -2.76
N LYS A 139 -9.13 -7.08 -1.47
CA LYS A 139 -10.30 -7.42 -0.66
C LYS A 139 -10.41 -6.45 0.49
N PHE A 140 -11.38 -5.54 0.41
CA PHE A 140 -11.58 -4.46 1.37
C PHE A 140 -12.67 -4.83 2.38
N THR A 141 -12.40 -4.56 3.65
CA THR A 141 -13.34 -4.74 4.75
C THR A 141 -13.44 -3.43 5.52
N PRO A 142 -14.56 -2.71 5.44
CA PRO A 142 -14.75 -1.46 6.18
C PRO A 142 -14.79 -1.72 7.70
N GLU A 143 -14.39 -0.71 8.48
CA GLU A 143 -14.51 -0.69 9.95
C GLU A 143 -15.90 -0.24 10.40
#